data_AF-A0A6G0XFN7-F1
#
_entry.id   AF-A0A6G0XFN7-F1
#
_cell.length_a   1.000
_cell.length_b   1.000
_cell.length_c   1.000
_cell.angle_alpha   90.00
_cell.angle_beta   90.00
_cell.angle_gamma   90.00
#
_symmetry.space_group_name_H-M   'P 1'
#
loop_
_entity.id
_entity.type
_entity.pdbx_description
1 polymer ?
#
loop_
_entity_poly.entity_id
_entity_poly.type
_entity_poly.pdbx_seq_one_letter_code
_entity_poly.pdbx_strand_id
1 'polypeptide(L)'
;MKMRGHCLVWHNQMPRFYCSNFVNDGCTAATLTSSELLQLIETRMQKTFAALNDPQIIAWSVLYEAAAGDGCGFKHDILYNMIGSDYVPAKLNLRGVVSAPHMCVCVSAQVKFAR
;
A
#
# COMPACT_ATOMS: atom_id res chain seq x y z
N MET A 1 19.29 15.15 5.71
CA MET A 1 18.08 15.64 5.01
C MET A 1 16.89 14.87 5.55
N LYS A 2 15.68 15.43 5.67
CA LYS A 2 14.51 14.62 6.08
C LYS A 2 13.87 13.97 4.85
N MET A 3 13.41 12.73 4.99
CA MET A 3 12.87 11.91 3.92
C MET A 3 11.43 11.51 4.21
N ARG A 4 10.65 11.33 3.15
CA ARG A 4 9.31 10.72 3.22
C ARG A 4 9.33 9.44 2.38
N GLY A 5 9.00 8.32 3.02
CA GLY A 5 8.86 7.04 2.34
C GLY A 5 7.64 7.02 1.43
N HIS A 6 7.82 6.53 0.20
CA HIS A 6 6.79 6.42 -0.82
C HIS A 6 7.04 5.17 -1.66
N CYS A 7 6.17 4.16 -1.70
CA CYS A 7 5.03 3.87 -0.81
C CYS A 7 5.06 2.38 -0.44
N LEU A 8 4.18 1.95 0.49
CA LEU A 8 4.15 0.55 0.93
C LEU A 8 3.09 -0.28 0.22
N VAL A 9 1.88 0.25 0.07
CA VAL A 9 0.76 -0.41 -0.59
C VAL A 9 0.22 0.49 -1.70
N TRP A 10 0.31 -0.01 -2.93
CA TRP A 10 -0.19 0.63 -4.14
C TRP A 10 -0.52 -0.42 -5.20
N HIS A 11 -1.57 -0.17 -5.98
CA HIS A 11 -2.01 -1.05 -7.07
C HIS A 11 -1.12 -0.93 -8.32
N ASN A 12 -0.36 0.16 -8.44
CA ASN A 12 0.62 0.35 -9.50
C ASN A 12 2.01 -0.10 -9.03
N GLN A 13 2.84 -0.62 -9.94
CA GLN A 13 4.19 -1.11 -9.64
C GLN A 13 4.22 -2.29 -8.63
N MET A 14 3.21 -3.16 -8.71
CA MET A 14 3.19 -4.38 -7.91
C MET A 14 4.27 -5.36 -8.38
N PRO A 15 4.97 -6.05 -7.45
CA PRO A 15 5.87 -7.15 -7.78
C PRO A 15 5.23 -8.18 -8.72
N ARG A 16 5.97 -8.57 -9.75
CA ARG A 16 5.45 -9.45 -10.82
C ARG A 16 4.90 -10.79 -10.32
N PHE A 17 5.43 -11.32 -9.23
CA PHE A 17 5.00 -12.61 -8.69
C PHE A 17 3.63 -12.58 -7.99
N TYR A 18 3.05 -11.41 -7.73
CA TYR A 18 1.67 -11.29 -7.22
C TYR A 18 0.61 -11.50 -8.30
N CYS A 19 1.01 -11.35 -9.56
CA CYS A 19 0.09 -11.08 -10.64
C CYS A 19 0.32 -12.07 -11.77
N SER A 20 -0.76 -12.69 -12.20
CA SER A 20 -0.76 -13.55 -13.38
C SER A 20 -0.86 -12.71 -14.66
N ASN A 21 -1.30 -11.45 -14.56
CA ASN A 21 -1.37 -10.54 -15.70
C ASN A 21 -1.19 -9.06 -15.30
N PHE A 22 -0.71 -8.25 -16.24
CA PHE A 22 -0.46 -6.81 -16.10
C PHE A 22 -0.98 -6.00 -17.30
N VAL A 23 -1.52 -4.82 -17.03
CA VAL A 23 -1.83 -3.78 -18.03
C VAL A 23 -1.33 -2.44 -17.50
N ASN A 24 -0.49 -1.73 -18.26
CA ASN A 24 0.08 -0.43 -17.89
C ASN A 24 0.67 -0.40 -16.45
N ASP A 25 1.48 -1.41 -16.12
CA ASP A 25 2.09 -1.64 -14.79
C ASP A 25 1.12 -1.87 -13.61
N GLY A 26 -0.18 -1.92 -13.90
CA GLY A 26 -1.23 -2.34 -12.99
C GLY A 26 -1.51 -3.84 -13.10
N CYS A 27 -1.61 -4.49 -11.94
CA CYS A 27 -2.02 -5.89 -11.85
C CYS A 27 -3.51 -6.03 -12.17
N THR A 28 -3.87 -6.94 -13.09
CA THR A 28 -5.28 -7.16 -13.48
C THR A 28 -5.82 -8.52 -13.06
N ALA A 29 -4.93 -9.46 -12.72
CA ALA A 29 -5.26 -10.78 -12.21
C ALA A 29 -4.15 -11.24 -11.28
N ALA A 30 -4.52 -11.86 -10.15
CA ALA A 30 -3.57 -12.35 -9.17
C ALA A 30 -3.31 -13.85 -9.30
N THR A 31 -2.12 -14.25 -8.86
CA THR A 31 -1.74 -15.66 -8.66
C THR A 31 -2.05 -16.15 -7.25
N LEU A 32 -2.27 -15.23 -6.31
CA LEU A 32 -2.47 -15.50 -4.89
C LEU A 32 -3.96 -15.55 -4.55
N THR A 33 -4.29 -16.21 -3.43
CA THR A 33 -5.60 -16.07 -2.78
C THR A 33 -5.69 -14.74 -2.01
N SER A 34 -6.90 -14.37 -1.62
CA SER A 34 -7.18 -13.18 -0.79
C SER A 34 -6.35 -13.16 0.50
N SER A 35 -6.34 -14.27 1.25
CA SER A 35 -5.59 -14.38 2.52
C SER A 35 -4.08 -14.34 2.31
N GLU A 36 -3.56 -14.98 1.27
CA GLU A 36 -2.12 -14.95 0.97
C GLU A 36 -1.67 -13.54 0.59
N LEU A 37 -2.47 -12.83 -0.22
CA LEU A 37 -2.17 -11.45 -0.58
C LEU A 37 -2.16 -10.54 0.65
N LEU A 38 -3.16 -10.67 1.54
CA LEU A 38 -3.24 -9.87 2.76
C LEU A 38 -2.04 -10.13 3.68
N GLN A 39 -1.73 -11.40 3.97
CA GLN A 39 -0.58 -11.79 4.80
C GLN A 39 0.74 -11.27 4.22
N LEU A 40 0.85 -11.28 2.90
CA LEU A 40 2.04 -10.83 2.22
C LEU A 40 2.20 -9.30 2.31
N ILE A 41 1.11 -8.53 2.14
CA ILE A 41 1.10 -7.08 2.36
C ILE A 41 1.59 -6.76 3.78
N GLU A 42 1.03 -7.41 4.80
CA GLU A 42 1.44 -7.24 6.20
C GLU A 42 2.93 -7.54 6.39
N THR A 43 3.38 -8.69 5.86
CA THR A 43 4.79 -9.13 5.96
C THR A 43 5.73 -8.14 5.27
N ARG A 44 5.37 -7.66 4.08
CA ARG A 44 6.18 -6.69 3.33
C ARG A 44 6.28 -5.38 4.11
N MET A 45 5.16 -4.88 4.63
CA MET A 45 5.16 -3.66 5.43
C MET A 45 6.07 -3.79 6.65
N GLN A 46 5.90 -4.84 7.45
CA GLN A 46 6.73 -5.08 8.63
C GLN A 46 8.22 -5.16 8.28
N LYS A 47 8.57 -5.91 7.22
CA LYS A 47 9.97 -6.03 6.76
C LYS A 47 10.54 -4.70 6.28
N THR A 48 9.77 -3.91 5.53
CA THR A 48 10.21 -2.60 5.04
C THR A 48 10.44 -1.63 6.19
N PHE A 49 9.52 -1.57 7.17
CA PHE A 49 9.71 -0.72 8.34
C PHE A 49 10.91 -1.15 9.19
N ALA A 50 11.09 -2.45 9.41
CA ALA A 50 12.24 -2.96 10.17
C ALA A 50 13.58 -2.68 9.46
N ALA A 51 13.63 -2.87 8.13
CA ALA A 51 14.83 -2.63 7.34
C ALA A 51 15.18 -1.14 7.18
N LEU A 52 14.16 -0.27 7.15
CA LEU A 52 14.29 1.18 6.92
C LEU A 52 13.92 1.99 8.16
N ASN A 53 14.23 1.48 9.36
CA ASN A 53 14.06 2.20 10.62
C ASN A 53 15.12 3.31 10.76
N ASP A 54 15.05 4.30 9.87
CA ASP A 54 15.97 5.43 9.78
C ASP A 54 15.30 6.70 10.37
N PRO A 55 15.90 7.37 11.38
CA PRO A 55 15.36 8.59 11.98
C PRO A 55 15.28 9.79 11.03
N GLN A 56 15.87 9.69 9.83
CA GLN A 56 15.68 10.67 8.76
C GLN A 56 14.35 10.50 8.04
N ILE A 57 13.70 9.32 8.10
CA ILE A 57 12.37 9.09 7.54
C ILE A 57 11.32 9.55 8.54
N ILE A 58 10.66 10.67 8.23
CA ILE A 58 9.70 11.31 9.14
C ILE A 58 8.25 10.93 8.85
N ALA A 59 7.98 10.34 7.69
CA ALA A 59 6.65 9.92 7.29
C ALA A 59 6.67 8.82 6.22
N TRP A 60 5.63 8.01 6.16
CA TRP A 60 5.40 7.01 5.11
C TRP A 60 4.04 7.17 4.46
N SER A 61 4.01 7.06 3.13
CA SER A 61 2.76 6.83 2.39
C SER A 61 2.45 5.33 2.47
N VAL A 62 1.64 4.94 3.44
CA VAL A 62 1.36 3.54 3.72
C VAL A 62 0.40 2.97 2.69
N LEU A 63 -0.68 3.70 2.41
CA LEU A 63 -1.65 3.36 1.37
C LEU A 63 -1.73 4.50 0.35
N TYR A 64 -1.46 4.20 -0.91
CA TYR A 64 -1.43 5.20 -1.99
C TYR A 64 -2.53 4.94 -3.01
N GLU A 65 -3.25 6.01 -3.37
CA GLU A 65 -4.27 6.07 -4.43
C GLU A 65 -5.37 4.99 -4.37
N ALA A 66 -5.79 4.63 -3.17
CA ALA A 66 -6.87 3.68 -2.94
C ALA A 66 -8.27 4.28 -3.17
N ALA A 67 -8.40 5.62 -3.18
CA ALA A 67 -9.65 6.29 -3.48
C ALA A 67 -9.97 6.21 -4.98
N ALA A 68 -11.24 6.06 -5.31
CA ALA A 68 -11.72 6.19 -6.68
C ALA A 68 -11.54 7.63 -7.19
N GLY A 69 -11.32 7.78 -8.50
CA GLY A 69 -11.03 9.09 -9.11
C GLY A 69 -12.22 10.05 -9.13
N ASP A 70 -13.43 9.53 -8.94
CA ASP A 70 -14.68 10.28 -8.79
C ASP A 70 -14.92 10.78 -7.35
N GLY A 71 -14.01 10.44 -6.41
CA GLY A 71 -14.13 10.78 -5.00
C GLY A 71 -15.10 9.90 -4.21
N CYS A 72 -15.71 8.89 -4.84
CA CYS A 72 -16.73 8.04 -4.23
C CYS A 72 -16.14 6.67 -3.85
N GLY A 73 -15.63 6.56 -2.63
CA GLY A 73 -15.23 5.27 -2.06
C GLY A 73 -13.89 4.73 -2.60
N PHE A 74 -13.75 3.40 -2.58
CA PHE A 74 -12.53 2.72 -2.99
C PHE A 74 -12.45 2.51 -4.51
N LYS A 75 -11.24 2.59 -5.03
CA LYS A 75 -10.92 2.16 -6.39
C LYS A 75 -11.09 0.64 -6.48
N HIS A 76 -11.80 0.16 -7.50
CA HIS A 76 -11.94 -1.26 -7.83
C HIS A 76 -10.68 -1.83 -8.50
N ASP A 77 -9.53 -1.66 -7.86
CA ASP A 77 -8.26 -2.25 -8.26
C ASP A 77 -8.11 -3.70 -7.77
N ILE A 78 -7.00 -4.37 -8.12
CA ILE A 78 -6.79 -5.76 -7.72
C ILE A 78 -6.79 -5.95 -6.20
N LEU A 79 -6.33 -4.96 -5.43
CA LEU A 79 -6.29 -5.03 -3.99
C LEU A 79 -7.73 -5.02 -3.48
N TYR A 80 -8.52 -4.00 -3.84
CA TYR A 80 -9.91 -3.95 -3.40
C TYR A 80 -10.74 -5.15 -3.88
N ASN A 81 -10.56 -5.59 -5.12
CA ASN A 81 -11.33 -6.70 -5.68
C ASN A 81 -11.02 -8.05 -5.01
N MET A 82 -9.81 -8.25 -4.48
CA MET A 82 -9.42 -9.51 -3.84
C MET A 82 -9.62 -9.52 -2.32
N ILE A 83 -9.26 -8.43 -1.65
CA ILE A 83 -9.18 -8.35 -0.19
C ILE A 83 -10.18 -7.33 0.39
N GLY A 84 -11.04 -6.75 -0.46
CA GLY A 84 -12.02 -5.75 -0.03
C GLY A 84 -11.34 -4.57 0.64
N SER A 85 -11.92 -4.05 1.71
CA SER A 85 -11.33 -2.96 2.50
C SER A 85 -10.27 -3.40 3.51
N ASP A 86 -9.92 -4.69 3.58
CA ASP A 86 -9.09 -5.22 4.68
C ASP A 86 -7.60 -4.87 4.56
N TYR A 87 -7.17 -4.36 3.40
CA TYR A 87 -5.83 -3.78 3.21
C TYR A 87 -5.67 -2.35 3.70
N VAL A 88 -6.74 -1.73 4.21
CA VAL A 88 -6.66 -0.42 4.84
C VAL A 88 -5.78 -0.51 6.09
N PRO A 89 -4.81 0.40 6.32
CA PRO A 89 -3.82 0.25 7.39
C PRO A 89 -4.38 0.02 8.79
N ALA A 90 -5.57 0.56 9.09
CA ALA A 90 -6.26 0.38 10.38
C ALA A 90 -6.73 -1.07 10.64
N LYS A 91 -6.83 -1.90 9.60
CA LYS A 91 -7.26 -3.30 9.68
C LYS A 91 -6.10 -4.30 9.57
N LEU A 92 -4.92 -3.82 9.19
CA LEU A 92 -3.73 -4.65 9.04
C LEU A 92 -3.11 -5.01 10.40
N ASN A 93 -2.65 -6.24 10.52
CA ASN A 93 -1.93 -6.73 11.69
C ASN A 93 -0.45 -6.29 11.67
N LEU A 94 -0.20 -5.00 11.93
CA LEU A 94 1.13 -4.39 11.85
C LEU A 94 1.92 -4.44 13.18
N ARG A 95 1.98 -5.61 13.82
CA ARG A 95 2.73 -5.78 15.08
C ARG A 95 4.18 -5.29 14.92
N GLY A 96 4.61 -4.41 15.82
CA GLY A 96 5.98 -3.87 15.85
C GLY A 96 6.27 -2.69 14.92
N VAL A 97 5.33 -2.26 14.07
CA VAL A 97 5.50 -1.10 13.18
C VAL A 97 5.17 0.23 13.87
N VAL A 98 4.34 0.20 14.92
CA VAL A 98 3.76 1.40 15.55
C VAL A 98 4.60 1.96 16.72
N SER A 99 5.88 1.59 16.83
CA SER A 99 6.75 2.03 17.95
C SER A 99 7.78 3.10 17.59
N ALA A 100 7.72 3.68 16.40
CA ALA A 100 8.56 4.84 16.03
C ALA A 100 7.80 6.15 16.29
N PRO A 101 7.92 6.78 17.48
CA PRO A 101 7.16 8.00 17.82
C PRO A 101 7.49 9.21 16.94
N HIS A 102 8.52 9.12 16.09
CA HIS A 102 8.95 10.15 15.15
C HIS A 102 8.37 10.00 13.74
N MET A 103 7.57 8.95 13.48
CA MET A 103 7.16 8.56 12.13
C MET A 103 5.64 8.74 11.93
N CYS A 104 5.25 9.59 10.99
CA CYS A 104 3.85 9.78 10.62
C CYS A 104 3.41 8.74 9.56
N VAL A 105 2.23 8.13 9.75
CA VAL A 105 1.61 7.21 8.80
C VAL A 105 0.55 7.96 8.00
N CYS A 106 0.70 8.01 6.67
CA CYS A 106 -0.21 8.73 5.78
C CYS A 106 -0.93 7.80 4.81
N VAL A 107 -2.23 8.01 4.63
CA VAL A 107 -2.96 7.62 3.42
C VAL A 107 -2.81 8.77 2.43
N SER A 108 -2.53 8.48 1.16
CA SER A 108 -2.24 9.51 0.17
C SER A 108 -2.99 9.25 -1.11
N ALA A 109 -3.58 10.29 -1.69
CA ALA A 109 -4.31 10.23 -2.95
C ALA A 109 -3.74 11.28 -3.90
N GLN A 110 -3.63 10.93 -5.18
CA GLN A 110 -3.25 11.88 -6.21
C GLN A 110 -4.52 12.46 -6.82
N VAL A 111 -4.75 13.76 -6.63
CA VAL A 111 -5.78 14.49 -7.36
C VAL A 111 -5.18 14.86 -8.72
N LYS A 112 -5.60 14.17 -9.78
CA LYS A 112 -5.24 14.56 -11.14
C LYS A 112 -6.13 15.74 -11.55
N PHE A 113 -5.56 16.94 -11.57
CA PHE A 113 -6.20 18.08 -12.24
C PHE A 113 -6.20 17.79 -13.75
N ALA A 114 -7.38 17.72 -14.35
CA ALA A 114 -7.52 17.68 -15.80
C ALA A 114 -6.91 18.99 -16.36
N ARG A 115 -5.99 18.87 -17.32
CA ARG A 115 -5.50 19.99 -18.12
C ARG A 115 -6.47 20.25 -19.25
#